data_AF-A0A0X3W0X3-F1
#
_entry.id   AF-A0A0X3W0X3-F1
#
_cell.length_a   1.000
_cell.length_b   1.000
_cell.length_c   1.000
_cell.angle_alpha   90.00
_cell.angle_beta   90.00
_cell.angle_gamma   90.00
#
_symmetry.space_group_name_H-M   'P 1'
#
loop_
_entity.id
_entity.type
_entity.pdbx_description
1 polymer ?
#
loop_
_entity_poly.entity_id
_entity_poly.type
_entity_poly.pdbx_seq_one_letter_code
_entity_poly.pdbx_strand_id
1 'polypeptide(L)'
;MVLRRHDHRSLRGWVQRVNMFHTEGRLDRLHELTGGWPLLVDRAHRLHEELGDPDEVLRHLAGLRADRAQARAFAEATGVYADQLLAAGYQALTDEFKDDLFDLEGAVTAVALKIDDEDEARWIVDFLDALQVFDREDAQLRLESVLRECVALNG
;
A
#
# COMPACT_ATOMS: atom_id res chain seq x y z
N MET A 1 16.82 1.56 4.31
CA MET A 1 16.59 0.97 2.98
C MET A 1 15.10 0.62 2.92
N VAL A 2 14.30 1.42 2.21
CA VAL A 2 12.86 1.15 2.04
C VAL A 2 12.75 -0.01 1.06
N LEU A 3 12.07 -1.10 1.45
CA LEU A 3 11.86 -2.23 0.56
C LEU A 3 10.84 -1.83 -0.50
N ARG A 4 11.24 -1.90 -1.77
CA ARG A 4 10.41 -1.48 -2.90
C ARG A 4 9.22 -2.43 -3.07
N ARG A 5 8.00 -1.90 -3.20
CA ARG A 5 6.79 -2.62 -3.61
C ARG A 5 7.04 -3.42 -4.88
N HIS A 6 6.54 -4.66 -4.87
CA HIS A 6 6.59 -5.57 -6.00
C HIS A 6 5.58 -5.16 -7.06
N ASP A 7 6.04 -4.71 -8.22
CA ASP A 7 5.22 -4.69 -9.42
C ASP A 7 4.90 -6.12 -9.91
N HIS A 8 3.97 -6.27 -10.85
CA HIS A 8 3.59 -7.58 -11.40
C HIS A 8 4.79 -8.39 -11.91
N ARG A 9 5.81 -7.74 -12.47
CA ARG A 9 7.01 -8.40 -13.00
C ARG A 9 7.90 -8.96 -11.89
N SER A 10 8.18 -8.16 -10.87
CA SER A 10 8.99 -8.56 -9.73
C SER A 10 8.25 -9.56 -8.85
N LEU A 11 6.92 -9.46 -8.72
CA LEU A 11 6.10 -10.44 -8.05
C LEU A 11 6.12 -11.78 -8.80
N ARG A 12 6.03 -11.79 -10.14
CA ARG A 12 6.20 -13.00 -10.96
C ARG A 12 7.57 -13.66 -10.72
N GLY A 13 8.64 -12.86 -10.67
CA GLY A 13 9.98 -13.36 -10.36
C GLY A 13 10.12 -13.89 -8.92
N TRP A 14 9.42 -13.28 -7.96
CA TRP A 14 9.32 -13.80 -6.59
C TRP A 14 8.60 -15.16 -6.59
N VAL A 15 7.40 -15.24 -7.17
CA VAL A 15 6.56 -16.45 -7.26
C VAL A 15 7.31 -17.63 -7.90
N GLN A 16 8.13 -17.37 -8.93
CA GLN A 16 8.97 -18.39 -9.55
C GLN A 16 10.05 -18.96 -8.60
N ARG A 17 10.65 -18.12 -7.75
CA ARG A 17 11.68 -18.56 -6.78
C ARG A 17 11.09 -19.40 -5.66
N VAL A 18 9.91 -19.01 -5.19
CA VAL A 18 9.22 -19.70 -4.11
C VAL A 18 8.32 -20.85 -4.61
N ASN A 19 8.29 -21.08 -5.92
CA ASN A 19 7.56 -22.15 -6.61
C ASN A 19 6.09 -22.30 -6.13
N MET A 20 5.34 -21.19 -6.15
CA MET A 20 3.93 -21.13 -5.74
C MET A 20 3.09 -20.33 -6.75
N PHE A 21 1.80 -20.05 -6.47
CA PHE A 21 0.89 -19.17 -7.25
C PHE A 21 1.07 -19.19 -8.79
N HIS A 22 1.21 -20.39 -9.38
CA HIS A 22 1.68 -20.55 -10.77
C HIS A 22 0.71 -20.09 -11.85
N THR A 23 -0.55 -19.84 -11.51
CA THR A 23 -1.55 -19.36 -12.47
C THR A 23 -1.58 -17.84 -12.46
N GLU A 24 -1.76 -17.23 -13.63
CA GLU A 24 -1.85 -15.77 -13.73
C GLU A 24 -2.96 -15.21 -12.83
N GLY A 25 -4.13 -15.86 -12.78
CA GLY A 25 -5.21 -15.43 -11.88
C GLY A 25 -4.87 -15.48 -10.39
N ARG A 26 -3.98 -16.38 -9.94
CA ARG A 26 -3.52 -16.41 -8.53
C ARG A 26 -2.46 -15.35 -8.26
N LEU A 27 -1.60 -15.08 -9.24
CA LEU A 27 -0.63 -13.99 -9.16
C LEU A 27 -1.34 -12.63 -9.08
N ASP A 28 -2.34 -12.42 -9.93
CA ASP A 28 -3.13 -11.19 -9.96
C ASP A 28 -3.87 -11.01 -8.63
N ARG A 29 -4.48 -12.10 -8.12
CA ARG A 29 -5.15 -12.07 -6.81
C ARG A 29 -4.17 -11.81 -5.66
N LEU A 30 -2.95 -12.35 -5.71
CA LEU A 30 -1.91 -12.05 -4.73
C LEU A 30 -1.52 -10.57 -4.79
N HIS A 31 -1.34 -10.01 -5.99
CA HIS A 31 -1.03 -8.60 -6.17
C HIS A 31 -2.16 -7.71 -5.63
N GLU A 32 -3.42 -8.01 -5.96
CA GLU A 32 -4.60 -7.30 -5.45
C GLU A 32 -4.68 -7.35 -3.91
N LEU A 33 -4.38 -8.51 -3.31
CA LEU A 33 -4.44 -8.68 -1.87
C LEU A 33 -3.30 -8.00 -1.13
N THR A 34 -2.14 -7.86 -1.76
CA THR A 34 -0.91 -7.38 -1.11
C THR A 34 -0.49 -5.98 -1.55
N GLY A 35 -1.03 -5.44 -2.64
CA GLY A 35 -0.54 -4.20 -3.27
C GLY A 35 0.93 -4.29 -3.71
N GLY A 36 1.52 -5.49 -3.72
CA GLY A 36 2.96 -5.71 -3.86
C GLY A 36 3.78 -5.37 -2.62
N TRP A 37 3.16 -5.03 -1.48
CA TRP A 37 3.89 -4.68 -0.26
C TRP A 37 4.74 -5.86 0.24
N PRO A 38 6.07 -5.69 0.39
CA PRO A 38 6.97 -6.78 0.78
C PRO A 38 6.54 -7.47 2.08
N LEU A 39 6.06 -6.72 3.07
CA LEU A 39 5.56 -7.26 4.33
C LEU A 39 4.38 -8.24 4.13
N LEU A 40 3.45 -7.93 3.22
CA LEU A 40 2.29 -8.76 2.93
C LEU A 40 2.65 -9.95 2.03
N VAL A 41 3.59 -9.77 1.09
CA VAL A 41 4.15 -10.85 0.26
C VAL A 41 4.92 -11.86 1.11
N ASP A 42 5.76 -11.40 2.05
CA ASP A 42 6.46 -12.25 3.01
C ASP A 42 5.49 -12.96 3.97
N ARG A 43 4.37 -12.31 4.30
CA ARG A 43 3.30 -12.97 5.08
C ARG A 43 2.60 -14.07 4.27
N ALA A 44 2.35 -13.83 2.98
CA ALA A 44 1.82 -14.85 2.08
C ALA A 44 2.75 -16.08 2.03
N HIS A 45 4.06 -15.85 2.02
CA HIS A 45 5.06 -16.92 2.07
C HIS A 45 4.92 -17.79 3.31
N ARG A 46 4.89 -17.16 4.49
CA ARG A 46 4.80 -17.87 5.78
C ARG A 46 3.49 -18.65 5.91
N LEU A 47 2.37 -18.06 5.52
CA LEU A 47 1.08 -18.75 5.51
C LEU A 47 1.10 -19.97 4.57
N HIS A 48 1.82 -19.88 3.46
CA HIS A 48 1.99 -21.02 2.56
C HIS A 48 2.80 -22.16 3.20
N GLU A 49 3.87 -21.86 3.95
CA GLU A 49 4.63 -22.87 4.69
C GLU A 49 3.77 -23.61 5.72
N GLU A 50 2.77 -22.93 6.29
CA GLU A 50 1.85 -23.49 7.29
C GLU A 50 0.69 -24.27 6.66
N LEU A 51 0.07 -23.74 5.60
CA LEU A 51 -1.18 -24.25 5.03
C LEU A 51 -0.98 -25.14 3.81
N GLY A 52 0.07 -24.91 3.02
CA GLY A 52 0.37 -25.66 1.79
C GLY A 52 -0.58 -25.46 0.61
N ASP A 53 -1.77 -24.87 0.80
CA ASP A 53 -2.73 -24.54 -0.27
C ASP A 53 -2.71 -23.04 -0.62
N PRO A 54 -2.30 -22.66 -1.85
CA PRO A 54 -2.35 -21.27 -2.34
C PRO A 54 -3.72 -20.60 -2.18
N ASP A 55 -4.82 -21.32 -2.40
CA ASP A 55 -6.15 -20.72 -2.31
C ASP A 55 -6.59 -20.49 -0.86
N GLU A 56 -6.09 -21.29 0.09
CA GLU A 56 -6.23 -21.03 1.53
C GLU A 56 -5.41 -19.82 1.98
N VAL A 57 -4.20 -19.68 1.47
CA VAL A 57 -3.36 -18.51 1.74
C VAL A 57 -4.05 -17.21 1.28
N LEU A 58 -4.59 -17.19 0.05
CA LEU A 58 -5.31 -16.01 -0.47
C LEU A 58 -6.56 -15.71 0.37
N ARG A 59 -7.31 -16.73 0.80
CA ARG A 59 -8.46 -16.55 1.72
C ARG A 59 -8.03 -15.98 3.07
N HIS A 60 -6.92 -16.48 3.63
CA HIS A 60 -6.42 -16.01 4.91
C HIS A 60 -5.91 -14.55 4.82
N LEU A 61 -5.18 -14.20 3.75
CA LEU A 61 -4.75 -12.82 3.49
C LEU A 61 -5.94 -11.85 3.35
N ALA A 62 -7.01 -12.27 2.67
CA ALA A 62 -8.24 -11.48 2.58
C ALA A 62 -8.89 -11.28 3.96
N GLY A 63 -8.93 -12.32 4.79
CA GLY A 63 -9.45 -12.23 6.16
C GLY A 63 -8.63 -11.28 7.05
N LEU A 64 -7.31 -11.26 6.89
CA LEU A 64 -6.42 -10.36 7.63
C LEU A 64 -6.66 -8.88 7.29
N ARG A 65 -7.02 -8.57 6.04
CA ARG A 65 -7.40 -7.20 5.66
C ARG A 65 -8.71 -6.74 6.29
N ALA A 66 -9.58 -7.66 6.72
CA ALA A 66 -10.80 -7.33 7.46
C ALA A 66 -10.57 -7.15 8.98
N ASP A 67 -9.39 -7.49 9.49
CA ASP A 67 -9.03 -7.35 10.90
C ASP A 67 -8.39 -5.97 11.14
N ARG A 68 -9.03 -5.15 11.99
CA ARG A 68 -8.57 -3.79 12.32
C ARG A 68 -7.16 -3.77 12.95
N ALA A 69 -6.83 -4.72 13.81
CA ALA A 69 -5.53 -4.74 14.46
C ALA A 69 -4.43 -5.06 13.44
N GLN A 70 -4.71 -5.95 12.50
CA GLN A 70 -3.78 -6.31 11.42
C GLN A 70 -3.64 -5.18 10.41
N ALA A 71 -4.76 -4.54 10.02
CA ALA A 71 -4.77 -3.38 9.14
C ALA A 71 -3.96 -2.21 9.74
N ARG A 72 -4.13 -1.95 11.04
CA ARG A 72 -3.33 -0.96 11.78
C ARG A 72 -1.84 -1.29 11.78
N ALA A 73 -1.48 -2.51 12.17
CA ALA A 73 -0.08 -2.92 12.22
C ALA A 73 0.60 -2.83 10.85
N PHE A 74 -0.14 -3.14 9.77
CA PHE A 74 0.34 -2.95 8.41
C PHE A 74 0.55 -1.47 8.08
N ALA A 75 -0.44 -0.61 8.33
CA ALA A 75 -0.33 0.82 8.05
C ALA A 75 0.84 1.46 8.83
N GLU A 76 1.01 1.14 10.11
CA GLU A 76 2.16 1.58 10.92
C GLU A 76 3.50 1.13 10.31
N ALA A 77 3.58 -0.12 9.82
CA ALA A 77 4.79 -0.66 9.21
C ALA A 77 5.14 -0.01 7.85
N THR A 78 4.19 0.64 7.18
CA THR A 78 4.49 1.44 5.96
C THR A 78 5.25 2.73 6.25
N GLY A 79 5.22 3.19 7.51
CA GLY A 79 5.84 4.46 7.91
C GLY A 79 4.96 5.69 7.72
N VAL A 80 3.71 5.54 7.24
CA VAL A 80 2.77 6.66 7.08
C VAL A 80 2.44 7.37 8.41
N TYR A 81 2.56 6.64 9.53
CA TYR A 81 2.38 7.16 10.89
C TYR A 81 3.70 7.41 11.63
N ALA A 82 4.84 7.44 10.94
CA ALA A 82 6.14 7.67 11.57
C ALA A 82 6.29 9.10 12.15
N ASP A 83 5.53 10.05 11.60
CA ASP A 83 5.51 11.46 12.02
C ASP A 83 4.08 12.03 11.91
N GLN A 84 3.76 13.03 12.74
CA GLN A 84 2.42 13.63 12.80
C GLN A 84 2.07 14.43 11.54
N LEU A 85 3.04 15.13 10.94
CA LEU A 85 2.83 15.89 9.69
C LEU A 85 2.67 14.92 8.51
N LEU A 86 3.44 13.84 8.45
CA LEU A 86 3.24 12.78 7.45
C LEU A 86 1.85 12.15 7.55
N ALA A 87 1.41 11.82 8.77
CA ALA A 87 0.08 11.29 9.02
C ALA A 87 -1.02 12.29 8.61
N ALA A 88 -0.84 13.58 8.93
CA ALA A 88 -1.77 14.63 8.54
C ALA A 88 -1.83 14.83 7.03
N GLY A 89 -0.68 14.80 6.34
CA GLY A 89 -0.61 14.91 4.88
C GLY A 89 -1.25 13.71 4.18
N TYR A 90 -0.98 12.48 4.64
CA TYR A 90 -1.65 11.30 4.09
C TYR A 90 -3.18 11.34 4.32
N GLN A 91 -3.61 11.80 5.50
CA GLN A 91 -5.04 11.99 5.79
C GLN A 91 -5.65 13.06 4.86
N ALA A 92 -4.95 14.16 4.61
CA ALA A 92 -5.43 15.21 3.69
C ALA A 92 -5.68 14.66 2.29
N LEU A 93 -4.75 13.85 1.75
CA LEU A 93 -4.92 13.21 0.45
C LEU A 93 -6.08 12.20 0.46
N THR A 94 -6.24 11.45 1.55
CA THR A 94 -7.32 10.46 1.69
C THR A 94 -8.69 11.14 1.76
N ASP A 95 -8.80 12.25 2.47
CA ASP A 95 -10.03 13.03 2.61
C ASP A 95 -10.43 13.70 1.28
N GLU A 96 -9.45 14.29 0.59
CA GLU A 96 -9.67 15.04 -0.66
C GLU A 96 -9.97 14.12 -1.85
N PHE A 97 -9.07 13.16 -2.11
CA PHE A 97 -9.12 12.39 -3.36
C PHE A 97 -9.76 11.02 -3.20
N LYS A 98 -9.75 10.43 -2.01
CA LYS A 98 -10.29 9.07 -1.77
C LYS A 98 -9.66 8.04 -2.73
N ASP A 99 -10.38 7.62 -3.77
CA ASP A 99 -9.94 6.71 -4.84
C ASP A 99 -9.77 7.40 -6.21
N ASP A 100 -9.98 8.71 -6.29
CA ASP A 100 -9.81 9.50 -7.51
C ASP A 100 -8.33 9.70 -7.88
N LEU A 101 -8.11 9.99 -9.16
CA LEU A 101 -6.80 10.33 -9.72
C LEU A 101 -6.48 11.81 -9.48
N PHE A 102 -5.22 12.10 -9.17
CA PHE A 102 -4.72 13.45 -8.96
C PHE A 102 -3.32 13.62 -9.54
N ASP A 103 -2.91 14.86 -9.83
CA ASP A 103 -1.52 15.15 -10.17
C ASP A 103 -0.73 15.60 -8.92
N LEU A 104 0.58 15.79 -9.10
CA LEU A 104 1.47 16.18 -8.01
C LEU A 104 1.10 17.55 -7.43
N GLU A 105 0.65 18.49 -8.26
CA GLU A 105 0.24 19.82 -7.81
C GLU A 105 -1.03 19.77 -6.95
N GLY A 106 -2.00 18.95 -7.34
CA GLY A 106 -3.19 18.65 -6.55
C GLY A 106 -2.85 18.03 -5.21
N ALA A 107 -1.90 17.09 -5.16
CA ALA A 107 -1.44 16.49 -3.91
C ALA A 107 -0.82 17.53 -2.97
N VAL A 108 0.11 18.36 -3.47
CA VAL A 108 0.75 19.42 -2.67
C VAL A 108 -0.29 20.43 -2.18
N THR A 109 -1.23 20.82 -3.04
CA THR A 109 -2.32 21.75 -2.67
C THR A 109 -3.18 21.19 -1.54
N ALA A 110 -3.61 19.93 -1.64
CA ALA A 110 -4.44 19.29 -0.61
C ALA A 110 -3.72 19.22 0.75
N VAL A 111 -2.42 18.88 0.74
CA VAL A 111 -1.61 18.84 1.98
C VAL A 111 -1.38 20.25 2.53
N ALA A 112 -1.04 21.23 1.68
CA ALA A 112 -0.82 22.61 2.09
C ALA A 112 -2.07 23.22 2.75
N LEU A 113 -3.27 22.96 2.21
CA LEU A 113 -4.52 23.39 2.83
C LEU A 113 -4.75 22.80 4.22
N LYS A 114 -4.17 21.63 4.51
CA LYS A 114 -4.29 20.96 5.81
C LYS A 114 -3.32 21.50 6.86
N ILE A 115 -2.08 21.80 6.44
CA ILE A 115 -0.98 22.13 7.38
C ILE A 115 -0.57 23.61 7.35
N ASP A 116 -1.11 24.40 6.42
CA ASP A 116 -0.84 25.83 6.22
C ASP A 116 0.63 26.16 5.90
N ASP A 117 1.31 25.25 5.19
CA ASP A 117 2.71 25.40 4.76
C ASP A 117 2.94 24.66 3.43
N GLU A 118 3.19 25.40 2.33
CA GLU A 118 3.37 24.82 1.00
C GLU A 118 4.74 24.13 0.84
N ASP A 119 5.80 24.68 1.43
CA ASP A 119 7.14 24.12 1.31
C ASP A 119 7.22 22.79 2.07
N GLU A 120 6.63 22.75 3.26
CA GLU A 120 6.50 21.52 4.05
C GLU A 120 5.57 20.51 3.35
N ALA A 121 4.48 20.97 2.73
CA ALA A 121 3.57 20.11 1.99
C ALA A 121 4.27 19.40 0.82
N ARG A 122 5.15 20.10 0.09
CA ARG A 122 5.95 19.51 -0.99
C ARG A 122 6.88 18.43 -0.45
N TRP A 123 7.56 18.69 0.67
CA TRP A 123 8.41 17.69 1.32
C TRP A 123 7.62 16.45 1.76
N ILE A 124 6.43 16.63 2.35
CA ILE A 124 5.56 15.52 2.77
C ILE A 124 5.13 14.68 1.57
N VAL A 125 4.69 15.30 0.47
CA VAL A 125 4.27 14.57 -0.74
C VAL A 125 5.43 13.77 -1.34
N ASP A 126 6.63 14.36 -1.41
CA ASP A 126 7.83 13.64 -1.86
C ASP A 126 8.18 12.46 -0.94
N PHE A 127 8.00 12.64 0.38
CA PHE A 127 8.22 11.56 1.35
C PHE A 127 7.20 10.43 1.20
N LEU A 128 5.93 10.77 1.01
CA LEU A 128 4.85 9.80 0.75
C LEU A 128 5.09 9.03 -0.56
N ASP A 129 5.56 9.69 -1.62
CA ASP A 129 5.96 9.02 -2.86
C ASP A 129 7.16 8.07 -2.64
N ALA A 130 8.14 8.48 -1.83
CA ALA A 130 9.27 7.62 -1.45
C ALA A 130 8.84 6.41 -0.60
N LEU A 131 7.78 6.54 0.20
CA LEU A 131 7.12 5.42 0.89
C LEU A 131 6.28 4.54 -0.05
N GLN A 132 6.11 4.96 -1.31
CA GLN A 132 5.34 4.27 -2.35
C GLN A 132 3.85 4.09 -2.04
N VAL A 133 3.28 5.07 -1.33
CA VAL A 133 1.85 5.11 -1.04
C VAL A 133 1.01 5.53 -2.25
N PHE A 134 1.65 5.81 -3.39
CA PHE A 134 0.98 6.13 -4.64
C PHE A 134 1.15 5.01 -5.67
N ASP A 135 0.05 4.71 -6.35
CA ASP A 135 0.05 4.04 -7.64
C ASP A 135 0.13 5.09 -8.76
N ARG A 136 0.79 4.76 -9.86
CA ARG A 136 1.02 5.67 -10.99
C ARG A 136 0.21 5.23 -12.20
N GLU A 137 -0.64 6.11 -12.70
CA GLU A 137 -1.42 5.96 -13.93
C GLU A 137 -1.04 7.10 -14.87
N ASP A 138 -0.10 6.84 -15.78
CA ASP A 138 0.54 7.84 -16.65
C ASP A 138 1.15 9.01 -15.85
N ALA A 139 0.61 10.22 -16.01
CA ALA A 139 1.02 11.44 -15.31
C ALA A 139 0.24 11.66 -13.99
N GLN A 140 -0.73 10.79 -13.69
CA GLN A 140 -1.58 10.88 -12.52
C GLN A 140 -1.16 9.86 -11.46
N LEU A 141 -1.54 10.19 -10.23
CA LEU A 141 -1.32 9.42 -9.02
C LEU A 141 -2.68 9.00 -8.47
N ARG A 142 -2.70 7.84 -7.82
CA ARG A 142 -3.79 7.39 -6.95
C ARG A 142 -3.19 6.92 -5.64
N LEU A 143 -3.91 7.07 -4.53
CA LEU A 143 -3.54 6.40 -3.28
C LEU A 143 -3.55 4.88 -3.45
N GLU A 144 -2.49 4.22 -2.97
CA GLU A 144 -2.36 2.78 -3.01
C GLU A 144 -3.53 2.11 -2.29
N SER A 145 -4.24 1.27 -3.02
CA SER A 145 -5.54 0.73 -2.60
C SER A 145 -5.50 -0.06 -1.29
N VAL A 146 -4.50 -0.91 -1.07
CA VAL A 146 -4.41 -1.76 0.12
C VAL A 146 -4.16 -0.92 1.37
N LEU A 147 -3.22 0.02 1.31
CA LEU A 147 -2.91 0.95 2.39
C LEU A 147 -4.11 1.83 2.70
N ARG A 148 -4.76 2.42 1.69
CA ARG A 148 -5.94 3.26 1.87
C ARG A 148 -7.06 2.51 2.57
N GLU A 149 -7.35 1.28 2.16
CA GLU A 149 -8.37 0.44 2.81
C GLU A 149 -8.00 0.09 4.25
N CYS A 150 -6.73 -0.25 4.50
CA CYS A 150 -6.27 -0.53 5.86
C CYS A 150 -6.35 0.70 6.77
N VAL A 151 -6.06 1.90 6.26
CA VAL A 151 -6.20 3.16 7.00
C VAL A 151 -7.67 3.47 7.28
N ALA A 152 -8.56 3.27 6.31
CA ALA A 152 -10.00 3.49 6.47
C ALA A 152 -10.63 2.59 7.57
N LEU A 153 -10.07 1.41 7.81
CA LEU A 153 -10.51 0.50 8.88
C LEU A 153 -10.09 0.94 10.29
N ASN A 154 -9.13 1.86 10.39
CA ASN A 154 -8.62 2.40 11.66
C ASN A 154 -9.38 3.64 12.15
N GLY A 155 -10.31 4.16 11.34
CA GLY A 155 -11.18 5.30 11.66
C GLY A 155 -12.41 4.95 12.50
#